data_AF-A0A0D3CWR6-F1
#
_entry.id   AF-A0A0D3CWR6-F1
#
_cell.length_a   1.000
_cell.length_b   1.000
_cell.length_c   1.000
_cell.angle_alpha   90.00
_cell.angle_beta   90.00
_cell.angle_gamma   90.00
#
_symmetry.space_group_name_H-M   'P 1'
#
loop_
_entity.id
_entity.type
_entity.pdbx_description
1 polymer ?
#
loop_
_entity_poly.entity_id
_entity_poly.type
_entity_poly.pdbx_seq_one_letter_code
_entity_poly.pdbx_strand_id
1 'polypeptide(L)'
;MVYIWRDSKDTFISLWHFFQKQRSEHGPLNSLEECFDMFCQGLSPHNPYLDHVLGYWKAHRKNPNQILFLNYETNLSADPLPYVKRLAEFMGYGFTAEEEKNGGVEKVVNLCSFETLKNLETNKRR
;
A
#
# COMPACT_ATOMS: atom_id res chain seq x y z
N MET A 1 5.17 -13.67 -2.17
CA MET A 1 4.52 -12.43 -2.66
C MET A 1 3.85 -11.73 -1.50
N VAL A 2 3.92 -10.41 -1.43
CA VAL A 2 3.19 -9.60 -0.43
C VAL A 2 2.19 -8.77 -1.18
N TYR A 3 0.92 -8.84 -0.80
CA TYR A 3 -0.17 -8.09 -1.40
C TYR A 3 -0.81 -7.18 -0.36
N ILE A 4 -0.94 -5.91 -0.70
CA ILE A 4 -1.57 -4.88 0.15
C ILE A 4 -2.79 -4.33 -0.57
N TRP A 5 -3.91 -4.24 0.14
CA TRP A 5 -5.11 -3.54 -0.32
C TRP A 5 -5.54 -2.47 0.69
N ARG A 6 -6.46 -1.60 0.28
CA ARG A 6 -6.92 -0.43 1.02
C ARG A 6 -8.43 -0.25 0.78
N ASP A 7 -9.14 0.52 1.60
CA ASP A 7 -10.51 0.94 1.26
C ASP A 7 -10.55 1.56 -0.15
N SER A 8 -11.56 1.20 -0.94
CA SER A 8 -11.62 1.57 -2.34
C SER A 8 -11.87 3.06 -2.56
N LYS A 9 -12.56 3.74 -1.65
CA LYS A 9 -12.81 5.19 -1.73
C LYS A 9 -11.52 5.95 -1.48
N ASP A 10 -10.80 5.55 -0.44
CA ASP A 10 -9.48 6.11 -0.11
C ASP A 10 -8.45 5.83 -1.22
N THR A 11 -8.50 4.63 -1.81
CA THR A 11 -7.67 4.28 -2.97
C THR A 11 -7.96 5.19 -4.16
N PHE A 12 -9.24 5.42 -4.47
CA PHE A 12 -9.65 6.31 -5.54
C PHE A 12 -9.14 7.75 -5.34
N ILE A 13 -9.36 8.33 -4.14
CA ILE A 13 -8.91 9.69 -3.85
C ILE A 13 -7.38 9.80 -3.93
N SER A 14 -6.67 8.80 -3.43
CA SER A 14 -5.21 8.74 -3.56
C SER A 14 -4.75 8.69 -5.02
N LEU A 15 -5.42 7.90 -5.85
CA LEU A 15 -5.11 7.75 -7.28
C LEU A 15 -5.39 9.04 -8.05
N TRP A 16 -6.51 9.70 -7.77
CA TRP A 16 -6.88 10.97 -8.40
C TRP A 16 -5.85 12.05 -8.10
N HIS A 17 -5.47 12.24 -6.82
CA HIS A 17 -4.42 13.19 -6.45
C HIS A 17 -3.04 12.84 -7.05
N PHE A 18 -2.74 11.56 -7.19
CA PHE A 18 -1.50 11.12 -7.83
C PHE A 18 -1.46 11.57 -9.30
N PHE A 19 -2.52 11.30 -10.06
CA PHE A 19 -2.58 11.68 -11.47
C PHE A 19 -2.65 13.20 -11.67
N GLN A 20 -3.23 13.96 -10.75
CA GLN A 20 -3.20 15.43 -10.82
C GLN A 20 -1.79 16.01 -10.79
N LYS A 21 -0.90 15.37 -10.02
CA LYS A 21 0.50 15.78 -9.91
C LYS A 21 1.37 15.22 -11.02
N GLN A 22 0.88 14.22 -11.76
CA GLN A 22 1.59 13.65 -12.88
C GLN A 22 1.49 14.60 -14.08
N ARG A 23 2.63 15.04 -14.61
CA ARG A 23 2.65 15.79 -15.87
C ARG A 23 2.17 14.85 -16.98
N SER A 24 1.00 15.14 -17.55
CA SER A 24 0.44 14.41 -18.66
C SER A 24 0.56 15.23 -19.94
N GLU A 25 1.03 14.61 -21.01
CA GLU A 25 0.98 15.19 -22.37
C GLU A 25 -0.46 15.25 -22.92
N HIS A 26 -1.40 14.57 -22.28
CA HIS A 26 -2.79 14.40 -22.74
C HIS A 26 -3.75 15.46 -22.17
N GLY A 27 -3.20 16.51 -21.53
CA GLY A 27 -4.00 17.57 -20.93
C GLY A 27 -4.42 17.27 -19.47
N PRO A 28 -5.29 18.13 -18.89
CA PRO A 28 -5.75 17.97 -17.52
C PRO A 28 -6.63 16.73 -17.36
N LEU A 29 -6.77 16.26 -16.12
CA LEU A 29 -7.72 15.19 -15.82
C LEU A 29 -9.17 15.64 -16.03
N ASN A 30 -10.03 14.65 -16.28
CA ASN A 30 -11.48 14.80 -16.17
C ASN A 30 -11.89 15.26 -14.76
N SER A 31 -13.16 15.63 -14.62
CA SER A 31 -13.72 16.00 -13.31
C SER A 31 -13.60 14.83 -12.31
N LEU A 32 -13.62 15.15 -11.01
CA LEU A 32 -13.58 14.13 -9.95
C LEU A 32 -14.71 13.11 -10.11
N GLU A 33 -15.91 13.56 -10.45
CA GLU A 33 -17.11 12.71 -10.63
C GLU A 33 -16.93 11.76 -11.82
N GLU A 34 -16.46 12.25 -12.97
CA GLU A 34 -16.19 11.40 -14.14
C GLU A 34 -15.08 10.40 -13.85
N CYS A 35 -14.00 10.81 -13.19
CA CYS A 35 -12.94 9.89 -12.78
C CYS A 35 -13.46 8.82 -11.79
N PHE A 36 -14.38 9.20 -10.89
CA PHE A 36 -14.99 8.26 -9.94
C PHE A 36 -15.89 7.25 -10.66
N ASP A 37 -16.73 7.71 -11.59
CA ASP A 37 -17.59 6.85 -12.40
C ASP A 37 -16.74 5.86 -13.22
N MET A 38 -15.67 6.34 -13.87
CA MET A 38 -14.70 5.49 -14.56
C MET A 38 -14.06 4.46 -13.61
N PHE A 39 -13.69 4.85 -12.39
CA PHE A 39 -13.15 3.93 -11.39
C PHE A 39 -14.17 2.85 -10.99
N CYS A 40 -15.43 3.23 -10.75
CA CYS A 40 -16.51 2.31 -10.44
C CYS A 40 -16.81 1.32 -11.58
N GLN A 41 -16.73 1.79 -12.83
CA GLN A 41 -16.91 0.95 -14.03
C GLN A 41 -15.68 0.10 -14.36
N GLY A 42 -14.59 0.25 -13.60
CA GLY A 42 -13.34 -0.47 -13.83
C GLY A 42 -12.49 0.06 -15.00
N LEU A 43 -12.83 1.24 -15.51
CA LEU A 43 -12.16 1.92 -16.63
C LEU A 43 -10.96 2.76 -16.15
N SER A 44 -10.12 2.18 -15.31
CA SER A 44 -8.88 2.82 -14.82
C SER A 44 -7.72 1.81 -14.82
N PRO A 45 -6.46 2.25 -14.78
CA PRO A 45 -5.33 1.32 -14.83
C PRO A 45 -5.41 0.24 -13.76
N HIS A 46 -5.18 -1.02 -14.14
CA HIS A 46 -5.22 -2.20 -13.25
C HIS A 46 -6.57 -2.51 -12.59
N ASN A 47 -7.68 -2.00 -13.14
CA ASN A 47 -9.03 -2.24 -12.65
C ASN A 47 -9.77 -3.33 -13.44
N PRO A 48 -10.90 -3.90 -12.94
CA PRO A 48 -11.66 -3.50 -11.73
C PRO A 48 -10.95 -3.73 -10.39
N TYR A 49 -10.92 -2.71 -9.52
CA TYR A 49 -10.19 -2.75 -8.24
C TYR A 49 -10.63 -3.90 -7.34
N LEU A 50 -11.94 -4.09 -7.18
CA LEU A 50 -12.49 -5.13 -6.30
C LEU A 50 -12.20 -6.54 -6.81
N ASP A 51 -12.23 -6.74 -8.14
CA ASP A 51 -11.86 -8.03 -8.74
C ASP A 51 -10.37 -8.32 -8.56
N HIS A 52 -9.53 -7.29 -8.67
CA HIS A 52 -8.11 -7.38 -8.40
C HIS A 52 -7.86 -7.81 -6.94
N VAL A 53 -8.47 -7.14 -5.95
CA VAL A 53 -8.38 -7.53 -4.52
C VAL A 53 -8.90 -8.95 -4.29
N LEU A 54 -10.06 -9.29 -4.87
CA LEU A 54 -10.68 -10.61 -4.72
C LEU A 54 -9.81 -11.72 -5.32
N GLY A 55 -9.15 -11.47 -6.45
CA GLY A 55 -8.23 -12.40 -7.08
C GLY A 55 -7.07 -12.79 -6.16
N TYR A 56 -6.41 -11.79 -5.57
CA TYR A 56 -5.31 -12.03 -4.63
C TYR A 56 -5.78 -12.62 -3.31
N TRP A 57 -6.98 -12.26 -2.83
CA TRP A 57 -7.56 -12.89 -1.65
C TRP A 57 -7.83 -14.38 -1.89
N LYS A 58 -8.41 -14.76 -3.03
CA LYS A 58 -8.61 -16.16 -3.42
C LYS A 58 -7.28 -16.91 -3.53
N ALA A 59 -6.25 -16.27 -4.10
CA ALA A 59 -4.92 -16.87 -4.22
C ALA A 59 -4.26 -17.07 -2.83
N HIS A 60 -4.34 -16.07 -1.96
CA HIS A 60 -3.87 -16.18 -0.57
C HIS A 60 -4.56 -17.32 0.17
N ARG A 61 -5.88 -17.48 0.02
CA ARG A 61 -6.62 -18.59 0.65
C ARG A 61 -6.17 -19.97 0.16
N LYS A 62 -5.75 -20.08 -1.10
CA LYS A 62 -5.22 -21.34 -1.66
C LYS A 62 -3.79 -21.61 -1.19
N ASN A 63 -2.95 -20.58 -1.12
CA ASN A 63 -1.52 -20.70 -0.81
C ASN A 63 -1.07 -19.65 0.24
N PRO A 64 -1.50 -19.76 1.50
CA PRO A 64 -1.23 -18.73 2.52
C PRO A 64 0.25 -18.58 2.85
N ASN A 65 1.05 -19.64 2.63
CA ASN A 65 2.50 -19.61 2.86
C ASN A 65 3.27 -18.92 1.72
N GLN A 66 2.65 -18.68 0.56
CA GLN A 66 3.29 -18.04 -0.59
C GLN A 66 2.84 -16.59 -0.81
N ILE A 67 1.71 -16.22 -0.21
CA ILE A 67 1.10 -14.90 -0.37
C ILE A 67 0.75 -14.35 1.02
N LEU A 68 1.44 -13.30 1.44
CA LEU A 68 1.05 -12.52 2.60
C LEU A 68 0.05 -11.45 2.16
N PHE A 69 -1.14 -11.44 2.76
CA PHE A 69 -2.23 -10.53 2.41
C PHE A 69 -2.44 -9.53 3.55
N LEU A 70 -2.27 -8.23 3.28
CA LEU A 70 -2.27 -7.15 4.26
C LEU A 70 -3.28 -6.07 3.87
N ASN A 71 -3.87 -5.43 4.87
CA ASN A 71 -4.73 -4.26 4.72
C ASN A 71 -4.01 -2.99 5.22
N TYR A 72 -4.07 -1.91 4.45
CA TYR A 72 -3.40 -0.66 4.79
C TYR A 72 -3.86 -0.08 6.14
N GLU A 73 -5.17 0.04 6.36
CA GLU A 73 -5.74 0.68 7.54
C GLU A 73 -5.42 -0.10 8.82
N THR A 74 -5.76 -1.39 8.85
CA THR A 74 -5.70 -2.21 10.08
C THR A 74 -4.32 -2.79 10.34
N ASN A 75 -3.48 -2.95 9.32
CA ASN A 75 -2.20 -3.63 9.47
C ASN A 75 -0.99 -2.69 9.39
N LEU A 76 -1.08 -1.61 8.62
CA LEU A 76 0.06 -0.73 8.39
C LEU A 76 -0.11 0.65 9.02
N SER A 77 -1.34 1.17 9.07
CA SER A 77 -1.61 2.49 9.63
C SER A 77 -1.93 2.46 11.11
N ALA A 78 -2.71 1.48 11.60
CA ALA A 78 -3.16 1.43 12.99
C ALA A 78 -2.10 0.86 13.95
N ASP A 79 -1.54 -0.31 13.61
CA ASP A 79 -0.54 -0.99 14.44
C ASP A 79 0.50 -1.73 13.56
N PRO A 80 1.55 -1.03 13.07
CA PRO A 80 2.48 -1.58 12.10
C PRO A 80 3.44 -2.63 12.66
N LEU A 81 3.77 -2.59 13.96
CA LEU A 81 4.80 -3.42 14.57
C LEU A 81 4.59 -4.94 14.37
N PRO A 82 3.42 -5.53 14.69
CA PRO A 82 3.21 -6.97 14.51
C PRO A 82 3.25 -7.39 13.05
N TYR A 83 2.83 -6.53 12.13
CA TYR A 83 2.80 -6.85 10.69
C TYR A 83 4.16 -6.67 10.03
N VAL A 84 5.01 -5.76 10.51
CA VAL A 84 6.41 -5.67 10.09
C VAL A 84 7.20 -6.89 10.55
N LYS A 85 6.99 -7.37 11.78
CA LYS A 85 7.58 -8.64 12.24
C LYS A 85 7.13 -9.82 11.37
N ARG A 86 5.82 -9.96 11.17
CA ARG A 86 5.24 -11.01 10.32
C ARG A 86 5.74 -10.94 8.88
N LEU A 87 5.91 -9.74 8.33
CA LEU A 87 6.46 -9.52 6.99
C LEU A 87 7.93 -9.98 6.92
N ALA A 88 8.74 -9.62 7.92
CA ALA A 88 10.13 -10.03 8.00
C ALA A 88 10.26 -11.56 8.08
N GLU A 89 9.46 -12.22 8.92
CA GLU A 89 9.37 -13.69 8.98
C GLU A 89 8.98 -14.30 7.65
N PHE A 90 7.94 -13.76 7.00
CA PHE A 90 7.46 -14.23 5.69
C PHE A 90 8.52 -14.10 4.58
N MET A 91 9.41 -13.11 4.68
CA MET A 91 10.52 -12.92 3.75
C MET A 91 11.74 -13.81 4.07
N GLY A 92 11.73 -14.56 5.18
CA GLY A 92 12.88 -15.34 5.64
C GLY A 92 13.93 -14.52 6.40
N TYR A 93 13.59 -13.31 6.84
CA TYR A 93 14.44 -12.37 7.57
C TYR A 93 13.80 -11.96 8.90
N GLY A 94 13.15 -12.90 9.59
CA GLY A 94 12.53 -12.63 10.88
C GLY A 94 13.52 -12.02 11.87
N PHE A 95 13.06 -11.06 12.66
CA PHE A 95 13.89 -10.40 13.66
C PHE A 95 14.33 -11.39 14.74
N THR A 96 15.61 -11.31 15.11
CA THR A 96 16.15 -12.04 16.26
C THR A 96 15.68 -11.39 17.56
N ALA A 97 15.68 -12.17 18.65
CA ALA A 97 15.32 -11.64 19.98
C ALA A 97 16.21 -10.45 20.42
N GLU A 98 17.47 -10.43 19.99
CA GLU A 98 18.38 -9.32 20.25
C GLU A 98 17.98 -8.06 19.46
N GLU A 99 17.65 -8.20 18.17
CA GLU A 99 17.17 -7.08 17.36
C GLU A 99 15.88 -6.49 17.91
N GLU A 100 14.93 -7.34 18.34
CA GLU A 100 13.70 -6.88 18.98
C GLU A 100 13.98 -6.13 20.28
N LYS A 101 14.84 -6.69 21.15
CA LYS A 101 15.24 -6.04 22.41
C LYS A 101 15.93 -4.69 22.17
N ASN A 102 16.67 -4.56 21.07
CA ASN A 102 17.38 -3.35 20.68
C ASN A 102 16.50 -2.35 19.89
N GLY A 103 15.18 -2.57 19.83
CA GLY A 103 14.21 -1.72 19.16
C GLY A 103 14.34 -1.73 17.62
N GLY A 104 14.82 -2.83 17.05
CA GLY A 104 15.07 -2.96 15.61
C GLY A 104 13.81 -2.81 14.77
N VAL A 105 12.68 -3.33 15.26
CA VAL A 105 11.38 -3.28 14.58
C VAL A 105 10.88 -1.84 14.52
N GLU A 106 10.96 -1.12 15.64
CA GLU A 106 10.57 0.28 15.77
C GLU A 106 11.43 1.18 14.88
N LYS A 107 12.74 0.90 14.78
CA LYS A 107 13.64 1.62 13.86
C LYS A 107 13.23 1.44 12.41
N VAL A 108 12.88 0.22 12.00
CA VAL A 108 12.38 -0.06 10.63
C VAL A 108 11.06 0.65 10.37
N VAL A 109 10.10 0.55 11.30
CA VAL A 109 8.80 1.25 11.20
C VAL A 109 9.01 2.76 11.08
N ASN A 110 9.86 3.35 11.93
CA ASN A 110 10.12 4.79 11.90
C ASN A 110 10.79 5.21 10.58
N LEU A 111 11.84 4.49 10.14
CA LEU A 111 12.55 4.76 8.90
C LEU A 111 11.62 4.74 7.68
N CYS A 112 10.67 3.79 7.65
CA CYS A 112 9.71 3.62 6.57
C CYS A 112 8.40 4.40 6.79
N SER A 113 8.28 5.19 7.85
CA SER A 113 7.06 5.92 8.16
C SER A 113 6.77 7.00 7.12
N PHE A 114 5.48 7.33 6.96
CA PHE A 114 5.07 8.41 6.06
C PHE A 114 5.74 9.74 6.42
N GLU A 115 5.81 10.07 7.70
CA GLU A 115 6.43 11.32 8.17
C GLU A 115 7.92 11.37 7.85
N THR A 116 8.66 10.28 8.08
CA THR A 116 10.09 10.25 7.74
C THR A 116 10.29 10.37 6.24
N LEU A 117 9.60 9.55 5.43
CA LEU A 117 9.79 9.51 3.99
C LEU A 117 9.35 10.80 3.29
N LYS A 118 8.21 11.37 3.68
CA LYS A 118 7.70 12.63 3.10
C LYS A 118 8.67 13.81 3.33
N ASN A 119 9.37 13.83 4.45
CA ASN A 119 10.24 14.92 4.84
C ASN A 119 11.70 14.77 4.35
N LEU A 120 12.05 13.70 3.65
CA LEU A 120 13.35 13.55 2.99
C LEU A 120 13.53 14.60 1.89
N GLU A 121 14.71 15.23 1.82
CA GLU A 121 15.04 16.25 0.82
C GLU A 121 14.86 15.75 -0.63
N THR A 122 15.14 14.46 -0.87
CA THR A 122 14.93 13.80 -2.16
C THR A 122 13.47 13.75 -2.60
N ASN A 123 12.53 13.76 -1.64
CA ASN A 123 11.09 13.65 -1.89
C ASN A 123 10.37 15.01 -1.90
N LYS A 124 11.03 16.10 -1.50
CA LYS A 124 10.48 17.48 -1.54
C LYS A 124 10.46 18.12 -2.92
N ARG A 125 11.12 17.50 -3.91
CA ARG A 125 11.23 18.02 -5.29
C ARG A 125 10.28 17.27 -6.23
N ARG A 126 8.99 17.63 -6.22
CA ARG A 126 8.03 17.27 -7.27
C ARG A 126 7.07 18.42 -7.55
#